data_AF-A0A357M150-F1
#
_entry.id   AF-A0A357M150-F1
#
_cell.length_a   1.000
_cell.length_b   1.000
_cell.length_c   1.000
_cell.angle_alpha   90.00
_cell.angle_beta   90.00
_cell.angle_gamma   90.00
#
_symmetry.space_group_name_H-M   'P 1'
#
loop_
_entity.id
_entity.type
_entity.pdbx_description
1 polymer ?
#
loop_
_entity_poly.entity_id
_entity_poly.type
_entity_poly.pdbx_seq_one_letter_code
_entity_poly.pdbx_strand_id
1 'polypeptide(L)'
;MTDISPTPEQTPPPGRDKDSREKDSRDIVTAYAFEVDKQLLGKPIARPWRRAVAQGIDLLFIAILSQLPSLLLALLTSFAFLRASRRNNHNIQSTLARRLLKFAGTVLLFITTVIIVEAIRDDEPSGDTENPVAQAVVYGLHTVARNQCSGDFECLSGVADGSGEAFAEAGVRRDDAEDHFNDFSDEPTLSDEQQAVLLTRYMAAFDQAAALQAATPDTPSVFLSNTPPDSADTSSAAAQPGCNCADSTYLTLKWLQELIAGLGQGIGWAALYHSVFIAWFRGRTPGKKLLRIRVVKLDGSDFSLWDSFGRYGGYGAGFATGLLGFVQVFWDANRQAIQDKIAETVVIYEK
;
A
#
# COMPACT_ATOMS: atom_id res chain seq x y z
N MET A 1 57.35 -9.31 -44.83
CA MET A 1 57.23 -8.42 -43.66
C MET A 1 55.83 -8.61 -43.09
N THR A 2 55.68 -9.57 -42.19
CA THR A 2 54.45 -9.81 -41.42
C THR A 2 54.58 -9.03 -40.13
N ASP A 3 53.78 -7.99 -39.99
CA ASP A 3 53.75 -7.13 -38.80
C ASP A 3 52.87 -7.81 -37.74
N ILE A 4 53.50 -8.45 -36.76
CA ILE A 4 52.83 -9.04 -35.59
C ILE A 4 52.86 -7.97 -34.51
N SER A 5 51.78 -7.19 -34.42
CA SER A 5 51.55 -6.33 -33.25
C SER A 5 51.29 -7.23 -32.02
N PRO A 6 51.94 -6.98 -30.87
CA PRO A 6 51.73 -7.78 -29.68
C PRO A 6 50.34 -7.50 -29.08
N THR A 7 49.64 -8.56 -28.73
CA THR A 7 48.36 -8.51 -27.99
C THR A 7 48.61 -7.87 -26.62
N PRO A 8 47.82 -6.87 -26.18
CA PRO A 8 47.99 -6.31 -24.85
C PRO A 8 47.65 -7.38 -23.81
N GLU A 9 48.63 -7.68 -22.97
CA GLU A 9 48.57 -8.61 -21.85
C GLU A 9 47.47 -8.14 -20.89
N GLN A 10 46.30 -8.79 -20.93
CA GLN A 10 45.24 -8.57 -19.96
C GLN A 10 45.70 -9.08 -18.60
N THR A 11 46.18 -8.16 -17.77
CA THR A 11 46.45 -8.44 -16.36
C THR A 11 45.15 -8.89 -15.69
N PRO A 12 45.12 -10.03 -14.96
CA PRO A 12 43.90 -10.50 -14.32
C PRO A 12 43.44 -9.45 -13.29
N PRO A 13 42.13 -9.13 -13.24
CA PRO A 13 41.65 -8.06 -12.38
C PRO A 13 41.86 -8.42 -10.91
N PRO A 14 42.40 -7.49 -10.11
CA PRO A 14 42.67 -7.73 -8.69
C PRO A 14 41.40 -8.17 -7.94
N GLY A 15 41.60 -9.00 -6.92
CA GLY A 15 40.55 -9.42 -6.00
C GLY A 15 39.83 -8.22 -5.38
N ARG A 16 38.57 -8.42 -4.99
CA ARG A 16 37.69 -7.35 -4.52
C ARG A 16 38.12 -6.83 -3.14
N ASP A 17 39.07 -5.90 -3.13
CA ASP A 17 39.38 -5.09 -1.95
C ASP A 17 38.46 -3.87 -1.86
N LYS A 18 38.21 -3.42 -0.63
CA LYS A 18 37.39 -2.25 -0.30
C LYS A 18 37.79 -0.97 -1.05
N ASP A 19 39.06 -0.88 -1.44
CA ASP A 19 39.69 0.20 -2.21
C ASP A 19 39.04 0.46 -3.59
N SER A 20 38.37 -0.55 -4.15
CA SER A 20 37.75 -0.46 -5.49
C SER A 20 36.46 0.37 -5.54
N ARG A 21 35.73 0.49 -4.42
CA ARG A 21 34.54 1.36 -4.33
C ARG A 21 34.89 2.86 -4.31
N GLU A 22 36.13 3.18 -3.95
CA GLU A 22 36.63 4.56 -3.90
C GLU A 22 36.96 5.10 -5.30
N LYS A 23 37.06 4.23 -6.32
CA LYS A 23 37.37 4.59 -7.71
C LYS A 23 36.16 4.83 -8.61
N ASP A 24 34.94 4.64 -8.11
CA ASP A 24 33.73 4.90 -8.90
C ASP A 24 33.35 6.38 -8.76
N SER A 25 33.84 7.21 -9.69
CA SER A 25 33.48 8.62 -9.77
C SER A 25 32.11 8.78 -10.43
N ARG A 26 31.27 9.66 -9.89
CA ARG A 26 29.95 10.00 -10.46
C ARG A 26 30.05 10.78 -11.78
N ASP A 27 31.25 11.21 -12.15
CA ASP A 27 31.51 12.05 -13.31
C ASP A 27 31.79 11.26 -14.60
N ILE A 28 32.08 9.96 -14.49
CA ILE A 28 32.41 9.11 -15.64
C ILE A 28 31.71 7.75 -15.56
N VAL A 29 31.30 7.21 -16.71
CA VAL A 29 30.77 5.86 -16.80
C VAL A 29 31.91 4.86 -16.69
N THR A 30 31.94 4.10 -15.59
CA THR A 30 32.95 3.07 -15.36
C THR A 30 32.38 1.68 -15.68
N ALA A 31 33.22 0.76 -16.14
CA ALA A 31 32.82 -0.64 -16.33
C ALA A 31 32.45 -1.31 -14.99
N TYR A 32 32.99 -0.80 -13.88
CA TYR A 32 32.72 -1.26 -12.52
C TYR A 32 31.23 -1.16 -12.14
N ALA A 33 30.54 -0.11 -12.58
CA ALA A 33 29.11 0.10 -12.30
C ALA A 33 28.20 -1.01 -12.86
N PHE A 34 28.67 -1.80 -13.82
CA PHE A 34 27.91 -2.89 -14.46
C PHE A 34 28.40 -4.29 -14.08
N GLU A 35 29.41 -4.41 -13.21
CA GLU A 35 29.95 -5.72 -12.82
C GLU A 35 29.07 -6.43 -11.78
N VAL A 36 28.86 -7.73 -12.00
CA VAL A 36 28.16 -8.59 -11.04
C VAL A 36 29.13 -9.05 -9.94
N ASP A 37 28.62 -9.15 -8.72
CA ASP A 37 29.39 -9.67 -7.60
C ASP A 37 29.87 -11.12 -7.88
N LYS A 38 31.19 -11.30 -8.04
CA LYS A 38 31.95 -12.56 -8.09
C LYS A 38 31.47 -13.65 -7.09
N GLN A 39 31.02 -13.31 -5.89
CA GLN A 39 30.47 -14.24 -4.90
C GLN A 39 29.06 -14.76 -5.24
N LEU A 40 28.38 -14.15 -6.21
CA LEU A 40 27.11 -14.64 -6.75
C LEU A 40 27.32 -15.64 -7.89
N LEU A 41 28.49 -15.61 -8.55
CA LEU A 41 28.82 -16.53 -9.62
C LEU A 41 28.82 -17.97 -9.10
N GLY A 42 28.14 -18.86 -9.82
CA GLY A 42 28.01 -20.27 -9.46
C GLY A 42 27.02 -20.57 -8.34
N LYS A 43 26.36 -19.58 -7.73
CA LYS A 43 25.28 -19.84 -6.77
C LYS A 43 24.04 -20.38 -7.47
N PRO A 44 23.34 -21.36 -6.87
CA PRO A 44 22.12 -21.88 -7.48
C PRO A 44 21.03 -20.80 -7.45
N ILE A 45 20.41 -20.56 -8.59
CA ILE A 45 19.28 -19.64 -8.73
C ILE A 45 17.96 -20.31 -8.33
N ALA A 46 17.03 -19.53 -7.79
CA ALA A 46 15.74 -20.05 -7.35
C ALA A 46 14.90 -20.53 -8.54
N ARG A 47 14.27 -21.70 -8.40
CA ARG A 47 13.31 -22.22 -9.40
C ARG A 47 12.03 -21.37 -9.40
N PRO A 48 11.37 -21.15 -10.57
CA PRO A 48 10.14 -20.37 -10.68
C PRO A 48 9.05 -20.77 -9.68
N TRP A 49 8.79 -22.07 -9.53
CA TRP A 49 7.76 -22.55 -8.61
C TRP A 49 8.05 -22.20 -7.14
N ARG A 50 9.32 -22.21 -6.71
CA ARG A 50 9.69 -21.79 -5.33
C ARG A 50 9.41 -20.31 -5.13
N ARG A 51 9.62 -19.49 -6.15
CA ARG A 51 9.30 -18.07 -6.09
C ARG A 51 7.79 -17.86 -6.02
N ALA A 52 7.02 -18.59 -6.82
CA ALA A 52 5.56 -18.52 -6.82
C ALA A 52 4.96 -18.93 -5.47
N VAL A 53 5.40 -20.07 -4.91
CA VAL A 53 4.91 -20.52 -3.59
C VAL A 53 5.34 -19.56 -2.48
N ALA A 54 6.57 -19.00 -2.53
CA ALA A 54 6.98 -17.97 -1.56
C ALA A 54 6.07 -16.74 -1.62
N GLN A 55 5.74 -16.29 -2.83
CA GLN A 55 4.86 -15.13 -3.03
C GLN A 55 3.43 -15.45 -2.51
N GLY A 56 2.92 -16.65 -2.75
CA GLY A 56 1.62 -17.07 -2.20
C GLY A 56 1.58 -17.07 -0.68
N ILE A 57 2.63 -17.59 -0.03
CA ILE A 57 2.76 -17.54 1.44
C ILE A 57 2.84 -16.09 1.93
N ASP A 58 3.64 -15.25 1.27
CA ASP A 58 3.78 -13.85 1.64
C ASP A 58 2.44 -13.09 1.50
N LEU A 59 1.67 -13.35 0.44
CA LEU A 59 0.34 -12.76 0.26
C LEU A 59 -0.65 -13.21 1.34
N LEU A 60 -0.57 -14.47 1.79
CA LEU A 60 -1.36 -14.93 2.93
C LEU A 60 -1.00 -14.17 4.22
N PHE A 61 0.29 -13.98 4.51
CA PHE A 61 0.72 -13.17 5.65
C PHE A 61 0.24 -11.73 5.53
N ILE A 62 0.31 -11.14 4.34
CA ILE A 62 -0.17 -9.78 4.10
C ILE A 62 -1.68 -9.68 4.31
N ALA A 63 -2.46 -10.66 3.82
CA ALA A 63 -3.91 -10.69 4.01
C ALA A 63 -4.29 -10.78 5.50
N ILE A 64 -3.58 -11.61 6.27
CA ILE A 64 -3.76 -11.71 7.73
C ILE A 64 -3.36 -10.38 8.40
N LEU A 65 -2.23 -9.79 8.00
CA LEU A 65 -1.76 -8.51 8.54
C LEU A 65 -2.73 -7.36 8.24
N SER A 66 -3.36 -7.35 7.07
CA SER A 66 -4.30 -6.30 6.68
C SER A 66 -5.61 -6.31 7.46
N GLN A 67 -5.93 -7.44 8.12
CA GLN A 67 -7.09 -7.59 9.00
C GLN A 67 -6.75 -7.28 10.48
N LEU A 68 -5.48 -7.00 10.82
CA LEU A 68 -5.13 -6.73 12.21
C LEU A 68 -5.63 -5.34 12.64
N PRO A 69 -6.13 -5.19 13.89
CA PRO A 69 -6.52 -3.91 14.43
C PRO A 69 -5.34 -2.93 14.47
N SER A 70 -5.66 -1.64 14.27
CA SER A 70 -4.71 -0.51 14.24
C SER A 70 -3.78 -0.44 15.46
N LEU A 71 -4.24 -0.90 16.62
CA LEU A 71 -3.44 -0.99 17.85
C LEU A 71 -2.25 -1.95 17.75
N LEU A 72 -2.45 -3.14 17.17
CA LEU A 72 -1.35 -4.08 16.93
C LEU A 72 -0.36 -3.52 15.91
N LEU A 73 -0.83 -2.74 14.95
CA LEU A 73 0.01 -2.08 13.95
C LEU A 73 0.86 -0.97 14.56
N ALA A 74 0.29 -0.17 15.46
CA ALA A 74 1.02 0.85 16.20
C ALA A 74 2.13 0.22 17.08
N LEU A 75 1.86 -0.92 17.71
CA LEU A 75 2.87 -1.69 18.44
C LEU A 75 3.96 -2.27 17.52
N LEU A 76 3.58 -2.88 16.38
CA LEU A 76 4.52 -3.44 15.41
C LEU A 76 5.41 -2.37 14.79
N THR A 77 4.84 -1.21 14.44
CA THR A 77 5.59 -0.07 13.90
C THR A 77 6.51 0.52 14.95
N SER A 78 6.05 0.74 16.18
CA SER A 78 6.93 1.19 17.27
C SER A 78 8.09 0.20 17.49
N PHE A 79 7.82 -1.10 17.56
CA PHE A 79 8.86 -2.13 17.67
C PHE A 79 9.83 -2.09 16.50
N ALA A 80 9.32 -1.92 15.28
CA ALA A 80 10.11 -1.81 14.07
C ALA A 80 11.05 -0.59 14.09
N PHE A 81 10.56 0.58 14.53
CA PHE A 81 11.38 1.79 14.74
C PHE A 81 12.47 1.58 15.80
N LEU A 82 12.14 0.94 16.92
CA LEU A 82 13.11 0.62 17.97
C LEU A 82 14.17 -0.36 17.47
N ARG A 83 13.78 -1.38 16.70
CA ARG A 83 14.69 -2.35 16.09
C ARG A 83 15.59 -1.68 15.05
N ALA A 84 15.03 -0.82 14.20
CA ALA A 84 15.80 -0.04 13.23
C ALA A 84 16.84 0.85 13.92
N SER A 85 16.48 1.48 15.04
CA SER A 85 17.38 2.31 15.82
C SER A 85 18.51 1.54 16.52
N ARG A 86 18.24 0.31 16.97
CA ARG A 86 19.24 -0.56 17.60
C ARG A 86 20.21 -1.18 16.60
N ARG A 87 19.84 -1.28 15.33
CA ARG A 87 20.71 -1.86 14.31
C ARG A 87 21.82 -0.85 13.97
N ASN A 88 23.07 -1.22 14.25
CA ASN A 88 24.23 -0.42 13.89
C ASN A 88 24.43 -0.48 12.36
N ASN A 89 23.59 0.24 11.62
CA ASN A 89 23.73 0.35 10.18
C ASN A 89 24.88 1.32 9.90
N HIS A 90 25.97 0.82 9.31
CA HIS A 90 27.18 1.59 9.01
C HIS A 90 26.92 2.80 8.10
N ASN A 91 25.76 2.85 7.43
CA ASN A 91 25.37 3.96 6.54
C ASN A 91 24.67 5.13 7.25
N ILE A 92 24.17 4.95 8.48
CA ILE A 92 23.57 6.04 9.28
C ILE A 92 24.61 6.46 10.31
N GLN A 93 25.55 7.28 9.87
CA GLN A 93 26.66 7.74 10.73
C GLN A 93 26.22 8.78 11.74
N SER A 94 25.16 9.55 11.47
CA SER A 94 24.76 10.64 12.37
C SER A 94 24.14 10.12 13.67
N THR A 95 24.74 10.53 14.79
CA THR A 95 24.25 10.24 16.15
C THR A 95 22.89 10.90 16.40
N LEU A 96 22.61 12.02 15.74
CA LEU A 96 21.36 12.77 15.82
C LEU A 96 20.19 12.03 15.17
N ALA A 97 20.35 11.46 13.96
CA ALA A 97 19.31 10.66 13.33
C ALA A 97 18.94 9.43 14.18
N ARG A 98 19.93 8.80 14.82
CA ARG A 98 19.67 7.69 15.75
C ARG A 98 18.88 8.13 16.98
N ARG A 99 19.18 9.30 17.56
CA ARG A 99 18.42 9.84 18.70
C ARG A 99 17.00 10.21 18.31
N LEU A 100 16.81 10.89 17.17
CA LEU A 100 15.48 11.22 16.65
C LEU A 100 14.65 9.98 16.36
N LEU A 101 15.24 8.93 15.78
CA LEU A 101 14.54 7.67 15.52
C LEU A 101 14.12 6.94 16.80
N LYS A 102 14.94 6.99 17.87
CA LYS A 102 14.55 6.47 19.20
C LYS A 102 13.42 7.29 19.80
N PHE A 103 13.54 8.61 19.73
CA PHE A 103 12.54 9.52 20.26
C PHE A 103 11.19 9.31 19.56
N ALA A 104 11.17 9.29 18.22
CA ALA A 104 9.98 9.01 17.42
C ALA A 104 9.35 7.64 17.77
N GLY A 105 10.15 6.58 17.86
CA GLY A 105 9.65 5.26 18.26
C GLY A 105 9.06 5.22 19.68
N THR A 106 9.63 6.00 20.61
CA THR A 106 9.17 6.10 22.00
C THR A 106 7.91 6.95 22.12
N VAL A 107 7.82 8.06 21.40
CA VAL A 107 6.62 8.90 21.31
C VAL A 107 5.46 8.12 20.71
N LEU A 108 5.72 7.38 19.63
CA LEU A 108 4.70 6.51 19.03
C LEU A 108 4.21 5.45 20.03
N LEU A 109 5.11 4.81 20.78
CA LEU A 109 4.74 3.85 21.83
C LEU A 109 3.90 4.50 22.93
N PHE A 110 4.27 5.70 23.36
CA PHE A 110 3.55 6.46 24.37
C PHE A 110 2.14 6.80 23.89
N ILE A 111 1.99 7.38 22.69
CA ILE A 111 0.67 7.68 22.10
C ILE A 111 -0.19 6.41 22.02
N THR A 112 0.39 5.31 21.52
CA THR A 112 -0.32 4.02 21.43
C THR A 112 -0.79 3.56 22.82
N THR A 113 0.05 3.73 23.85
CA THR A 113 -0.28 3.34 25.22
C THR A 113 -1.38 4.22 25.79
N VAL A 114 -1.37 5.53 25.52
CA VAL A 114 -2.44 6.45 25.94
C VAL A 114 -3.77 6.06 25.30
N ILE A 115 -3.80 5.81 23.99
CA ILE A 115 -5.00 5.33 23.29
C ILE A 115 -5.53 4.03 23.91
N ILE A 116 -4.65 3.07 24.23
CA ILE A 116 -5.07 1.81 24.89
C ILE A 116 -5.64 2.08 26.28
N VAL A 117 -5.02 2.98 27.05
CA VAL A 117 -5.47 3.30 28.41
C VAL A 117 -6.81 4.02 28.39
N GLU A 118 -7.03 4.95 27.46
CA GLU A 118 -8.31 5.63 27.25
C GLU A 118 -9.39 4.62 26.83
N ALA A 119 -9.09 3.72 25.90
CA ALA A 119 -10.01 2.65 25.48
C ALA A 119 -10.39 1.65 26.60
N ILE A 120 -9.57 1.49 27.64
CA ILE A 120 -9.89 0.65 28.81
C ILE A 120 -10.62 1.44 29.90
N ARG A 121 -10.46 2.78 29.93
CA ARG A 121 -10.96 3.64 31.00
C ARG A 121 -12.42 4.07 30.77
N ASP A 122 -12.85 4.13 29.52
CA ASP A 122 -14.24 4.39 29.18
C ASP A 122 -15.03 3.06 29.19
N ASP A 123 -15.81 2.84 30.25
CA ASP A 123 -16.72 1.69 30.46
C ASP A 123 -18.09 1.91 29.77
N GLU A 124 -18.19 2.92 28.89
CA GLU A 124 -19.26 3.05 27.90
C GLU A 124 -18.82 2.24 26.67
N PRO A 125 -19.71 1.46 26.04
CA PRO A 125 -19.36 0.71 24.84
C PRO A 125 -19.04 1.73 23.74
N SER A 126 -17.77 2.09 23.62
CA SER A 126 -17.20 2.72 22.44
C SER A 126 -17.41 1.72 21.32
N GLY A 127 -18.55 1.90 20.62
CA GLY A 127 -19.01 1.02 19.57
C GLY A 127 -17.90 0.77 18.59
N ASP A 128 -17.75 -0.50 18.24
CA ASP A 128 -16.74 -1.08 17.36
C ASP A 128 -16.27 -0.08 16.29
N THR A 129 -15.16 0.62 16.55
CA THR A 129 -14.60 1.57 15.59
C THR A 129 -13.85 0.76 14.54
N GLU A 130 -14.57 0.26 13.54
CA GLU A 130 -14.02 -0.66 12.54
C GLU A 130 -12.87 -0.03 11.73
N ASN A 131 -12.82 1.30 11.59
CA ASN A 131 -11.77 1.99 10.84
C ASN A 131 -11.49 3.46 11.26
N PRO A 132 -10.68 3.71 12.31
CA PRO A 132 -10.44 5.07 12.82
C PRO A 132 -9.69 5.98 11.84
N VAL A 133 -8.94 5.42 10.89
CA VAL A 133 -8.23 6.21 9.86
C VAL A 133 -9.21 6.67 8.78
N ALA A 134 -10.11 5.80 8.32
CA ALA A 134 -11.14 6.18 7.35
C ALA A 134 -12.06 7.27 7.89
N GLN A 135 -12.49 7.13 9.15
CA GLN A 135 -13.29 8.16 9.82
C GLN A 135 -12.54 9.50 9.86
N ALA A 136 -11.29 9.54 10.33
CA ALA A 136 -10.50 10.78 10.36
C ALA A 136 -10.31 11.44 8.98
N VAL A 137 -10.15 10.64 7.92
CA VAL A 137 -10.06 11.14 6.53
C VAL A 137 -11.39 11.75 6.09
N VAL A 138 -12.50 11.07 6.36
CA VAL A 138 -13.83 11.51 5.95
C VAL A 138 -14.27 12.76 6.72
N TYR A 139 -13.99 12.85 8.02
CA TYR A 139 -14.16 14.08 8.82
C TYR A 139 -13.37 15.25 8.22
N GLY A 140 -12.08 15.05 7.90
CA GLY A 140 -11.25 16.09 7.31
C GLY A 140 -11.69 16.51 5.90
N LEU A 141 -12.10 15.54 5.06
CA LEU A 141 -12.58 15.81 3.71
C LEU A 141 -13.90 16.59 3.73
N HIS A 142 -14.83 16.25 4.62
CA HIS A 142 -16.07 16.99 4.84
C HIS A 142 -15.79 18.45 5.19
N THR A 143 -14.86 18.71 6.12
CA THR A 143 -14.46 20.07 6.48
C THR A 143 -13.93 20.85 5.27
N VAL A 144 -13.08 20.23 4.45
CA VAL A 144 -12.50 20.87 3.25
C VAL A 144 -13.54 21.10 2.15
N ALA A 145 -14.41 20.12 1.89
CA ALA A 145 -15.46 20.23 0.88
C ALA A 145 -16.46 21.32 1.23
N ARG A 146 -16.87 21.38 2.49
CA ARG A 146 -17.78 22.41 3.01
C ARG A 146 -17.18 23.81 2.93
N ASN A 147 -15.93 23.98 3.36
CA ASN A 147 -15.26 25.29 3.36
C ASN A 147 -15.11 25.90 1.96
N GLN A 148 -15.15 25.07 0.91
CA GLN A 148 -15.14 25.53 -0.48
C GLN A 148 -16.49 26.11 -0.93
N CYS A 149 -17.59 25.79 -0.25
CA CYS A 149 -18.92 26.23 -0.65
C CYS A 149 -19.28 27.66 -0.20
N SER A 150 -18.51 28.29 0.69
CA SER A 150 -18.73 29.67 1.15
C SER A 150 -20.18 30.01 1.56
N GLY A 151 -20.93 29.04 2.09
CA GLY A 151 -22.33 29.20 2.48
C GLY A 151 -23.36 29.03 1.36
N ASP A 152 -22.95 28.68 0.14
CA ASP A 152 -23.86 28.42 -0.98
C ASP A 152 -24.67 27.14 -0.79
N PHE A 153 -26.00 27.25 -0.79
CA PHE A 153 -26.91 26.15 -0.48
C PHE A 153 -26.86 25.01 -1.50
N GLU A 154 -26.69 25.31 -2.78
CA GLU A 154 -26.64 24.30 -3.85
C GLU A 154 -25.35 23.48 -3.74
N CYS A 155 -24.21 24.15 -3.52
CA CYS A 155 -22.93 23.50 -3.25
C CYS A 155 -22.98 22.63 -1.98
N LEU A 156 -23.53 23.18 -0.88
CA LEU A 156 -23.67 22.47 0.39
C LEU A 156 -24.61 21.26 0.29
N SER A 157 -25.64 21.33 -0.55
CA SER A 157 -26.54 20.20 -0.80
C SER A 157 -25.79 19.02 -1.44
N GLY A 158 -24.89 19.29 -2.38
CA GLY A 158 -24.02 18.25 -2.96
C GLY A 158 -23.00 17.69 -1.96
N VAL A 159 -22.48 18.53 -1.05
CA VAL A 159 -21.61 18.07 0.04
C VAL A 159 -22.38 17.19 1.02
N ALA A 160 -23.61 17.55 1.37
CA ALA A 160 -24.47 16.75 2.26
C ALA A 160 -24.72 15.34 1.69
N ASP A 161 -25.11 15.25 0.41
CA ASP A 161 -25.37 13.97 -0.26
C ASP A 161 -24.10 13.08 -0.27
N GLY A 162 -22.97 13.61 -0.72
CA GLY A 162 -21.73 12.83 -0.81
C GLY A 162 -21.09 12.50 0.55
N SER A 163 -21.33 13.34 1.56
CA SER A 163 -20.78 13.11 2.90
C SER A 163 -21.58 12.10 3.68
N GLY A 164 -22.91 12.05 3.53
CA GLY A 164 -23.72 11.00 4.15
C GLY A 164 -23.25 9.60 3.71
N GLU A 165 -23.05 9.43 2.39
CA GLU A 165 -22.51 8.20 1.80
C GLU A 165 -21.12 7.86 2.35
N ALA A 166 -20.18 8.81 2.30
CA ALA A 166 -18.81 8.59 2.76
C ALA A 166 -18.70 8.26 4.25
N PHE A 167 -19.57 8.84 5.10
CA PHE A 167 -19.60 8.55 6.53
C PHE A 167 -20.12 7.14 6.82
N ALA A 168 -21.15 6.69 6.09
CA ALA A 168 -21.61 5.32 6.17
C ALA A 168 -20.53 4.33 5.71
N GLU A 169 -19.85 4.60 4.59
CA GLU A 169 -18.73 3.77 4.10
C GLU A 169 -17.52 3.73 5.03
N ALA A 170 -17.28 4.80 5.78
CA ALA A 170 -16.22 4.85 6.79
C ALA A 170 -16.60 4.12 8.09
N GLY A 171 -17.81 3.56 8.19
CA GLY A 171 -18.32 2.90 9.40
C GLY A 171 -18.51 3.88 10.56
N VAL A 172 -18.86 5.13 10.29
CA VAL A 172 -19.25 6.09 11.33
C VAL A 172 -20.63 5.67 11.86
N ARG A 173 -20.85 5.74 13.18
CA ARG A 173 -22.19 5.43 13.72
C ARG A 173 -23.18 6.50 13.28
N ARG A 174 -24.43 6.11 13.13
CA ARG A 174 -25.52 7.03 12.79
C ARG A 174 -25.58 8.23 13.74
N ASP A 175 -25.51 7.97 15.04
CA ASP A 175 -25.56 9.02 16.08
C ASP A 175 -24.37 9.98 15.94
N ASP A 176 -23.15 9.46 15.75
CA ASP A 176 -21.93 10.26 15.58
C ASP A 176 -21.93 11.08 14.28
N ALA A 177 -22.56 10.57 13.22
CA ALA A 177 -22.74 11.26 11.94
C ALA A 177 -23.70 12.45 12.09
N GLU A 178 -24.81 12.26 12.80
CA GLU A 178 -25.78 13.30 13.10
C GLU A 178 -25.18 14.39 14.00
N ASP A 179 -24.49 13.99 15.08
CA ASP A 179 -23.81 14.93 15.98
C ASP A 179 -22.75 15.75 15.25
N HIS A 180 -21.95 15.13 14.38
CA HIS A 180 -20.96 15.85 13.57
C HIS A 180 -21.59 16.83 12.58
N PHE A 181 -22.70 16.46 11.95
CA PHE A 181 -23.43 17.39 11.10
C PHE A 181 -23.89 18.61 11.91
N ASN A 182 -24.47 18.38 13.10
CA ASN A 182 -25.02 19.42 13.95
C ASN A 182 -23.93 20.33 14.55
N ASP A 183 -22.83 19.79 15.08
CA ASP A 183 -21.70 20.56 15.64
C ASP A 183 -21.10 21.52 14.60
N PHE A 184 -21.07 21.08 13.34
CA PHE A 184 -20.57 21.90 12.26
C PHE A 184 -21.64 22.85 11.70
N SER A 185 -22.94 22.60 11.85
CA SER A 185 -24.04 23.36 11.21
C SER A 185 -24.19 24.82 11.63
N ASP A 186 -23.51 25.27 12.69
CA ASP A 186 -23.57 26.63 13.27
C ASP A 186 -22.90 27.72 12.39
N GLU A 187 -23.26 27.79 11.11
CA GLU A 187 -22.90 28.85 10.18
C GLU A 187 -23.96 29.97 10.23
N PRO A 188 -23.57 31.25 10.43
CA PRO A 188 -24.51 32.36 10.54
C PRO A 188 -25.18 32.76 9.20
N THR A 189 -24.93 32.01 8.13
CA THR A 189 -25.31 32.34 6.74
C THR A 189 -26.52 31.57 6.21
N LEU A 190 -26.94 30.48 6.86
CA LEU A 190 -28.07 29.63 6.45
C LEU A 190 -29.28 29.84 7.37
N SER A 191 -30.49 29.72 6.82
CA SER A 191 -31.72 29.68 7.62
C SER A 191 -31.92 28.30 8.28
N ASP A 192 -32.62 28.26 9.41
CA ASP A 192 -32.98 27.03 10.13
C ASP A 192 -33.67 26.00 9.21
N GLU A 193 -34.50 26.48 8.27
CA GLU A 193 -35.17 25.61 7.29
C GLU A 193 -34.18 24.97 6.31
N GLN A 194 -33.17 25.73 5.84
CA GLN A 194 -32.13 25.20 4.97
C GLN A 194 -31.23 24.20 5.69
N GLN A 195 -30.90 24.45 6.95
CA GLN A 195 -30.14 23.50 7.77
C GLN A 195 -30.89 22.17 7.94
N ALA A 196 -32.19 22.22 8.23
CA ALA A 196 -33.02 21.03 8.33
C ALA A 196 -33.07 20.23 7.02
N VAL A 197 -33.13 20.91 5.88
CA VAL A 197 -33.09 20.26 4.55
C VAL A 197 -31.74 19.59 4.30
N LEU A 198 -30.64 20.24 4.65
CA LEU A 198 -29.30 19.66 4.51
C LEU A 198 -29.09 18.45 5.42
N LEU A 199 -29.54 18.52 6.68
CA LEU A 199 -29.49 17.38 7.61
C LEU A 199 -30.29 16.18 7.07
N THR A 200 -31.50 16.44 6.55
CA THR A 200 -32.35 15.41 5.97
C THR A 200 -31.66 14.73 4.79
N ARG A 201 -31.03 15.51 3.90
CA ARG A 201 -30.28 14.99 2.75
C ARG A 201 -29.07 14.15 3.17
N TYR A 202 -28.28 14.68 4.09
CA TYR A 202 -27.12 14.00 4.67
C TYR A 202 -27.52 12.66 5.28
N MET A 203 -28.55 12.64 6.14
CA MET A 203 -28.98 11.43 6.80
C MET A 203 -29.66 10.43 5.87
N ALA A 204 -30.40 10.89 4.86
CA ALA A 204 -30.97 10.02 3.85
C ALA A 204 -29.89 9.29 3.03
N ALA A 205 -28.82 10.00 2.63
CA ALA A 205 -27.70 9.41 1.91
C ALA A 205 -26.93 8.41 2.80
N PHE A 206 -26.69 8.75 4.07
CA PHE A 206 -26.09 7.85 5.05
C PHE A 206 -26.89 6.56 5.21
N ASP A 207 -28.21 6.66 5.40
CA ASP A 207 -29.10 5.52 5.60
C ASP A 207 -29.14 4.59 4.40
N GLN A 208 -29.17 5.18 3.20
CA GLN A 208 -29.16 4.42 1.96
C GLN A 208 -27.84 3.63 1.80
N ALA A 209 -26.70 4.27 2.05
CA ALA A 209 -25.39 3.64 1.98
C ALA A 209 -25.23 2.54 3.05
N ALA A 210 -25.65 2.81 4.29
CA ALA A 210 -25.63 1.84 5.38
C ALA A 210 -26.52 0.62 5.08
N ALA A 211 -27.72 0.83 4.51
CA ALA A 211 -28.62 -0.25 4.12
C ALA A 211 -28.02 -1.12 3.01
N LEU A 212 -27.31 -0.53 2.04
CA LEU A 212 -26.61 -1.26 0.97
C LEU A 212 -25.48 -2.15 1.53
N GLN A 213 -24.73 -1.65 2.51
CA GLN A 213 -23.68 -2.41 3.18
C GLN A 213 -24.24 -3.54 4.06
N ALA A 214 -25.35 -3.29 4.77
CA ALA A 214 -26.03 -4.32 5.56
C ALA A 214 -26.67 -5.42 4.69
N ALA A 215 -27.04 -5.12 3.44
CA ALA A 215 -27.58 -6.07 2.48
C ALA A 215 -26.53 -6.97 1.82
N THR A 216 -25.23 -6.70 2.01
CA THR A 216 -24.13 -7.58 1.60
C THR A 216 -23.60 -8.38 2.79
N PRO A 217 -24.14 -9.58 3.09
CA PRO A 217 -23.55 -10.43 4.11
C PRO A 217 -22.21 -10.99 3.61
N ASP A 218 -21.18 -10.86 4.44
CA ASP A 218 -19.89 -11.52 4.35
C ASP A 218 -19.96 -12.88 3.62
N THR A 219 -19.54 -12.92 2.35
CA THR A 219 -19.24 -14.17 1.66
C THR A 219 -17.99 -13.96 0.80
N PRO A 220 -16.92 -14.76 1.00
CA PRO A 220 -15.74 -14.69 0.15
C PRO A 220 -16.08 -15.29 -1.22
N SER A 221 -16.55 -14.47 -2.14
CA SER A 221 -16.87 -14.89 -3.50
C SER A 221 -15.62 -14.88 -4.37
N VAL A 222 -14.78 -15.90 -4.19
CA VAL A 222 -14.14 -16.50 -5.35
C VAL A 222 -15.24 -17.28 -6.06
N PHE A 223 -15.79 -16.78 -7.17
CA PHE A 223 -16.16 -17.62 -8.31
C PHE A 223 -16.46 -16.77 -9.55
N LEU A 224 -15.71 -17.09 -10.61
CA LEU A 224 -16.00 -16.76 -12.00
C LEU A 224 -17.43 -17.17 -12.36
N SER A 225 -18.20 -16.26 -12.96
CA SER A 225 -19.26 -16.62 -13.91
C SER A 225 -19.54 -15.43 -14.84
N ASN A 226 -18.95 -15.52 -16.03
CA ASN A 226 -19.39 -14.77 -17.21
C ASN A 226 -20.69 -15.40 -17.72
N THR A 227 -21.77 -14.64 -17.80
CA THR A 227 -22.81 -14.83 -18.84
C THR A 227 -23.75 -13.61 -18.90
N PRO A 228 -23.87 -12.93 -20.06
CA PRO A 228 -25.08 -12.20 -20.47
C PRO A 228 -25.88 -13.06 -21.50
N PRO A 229 -27.11 -12.71 -21.93
CA PRO A 229 -28.10 -11.72 -21.47
C PRO A 229 -29.50 -12.36 -21.21
N ASP A 230 -30.49 -11.59 -20.72
CA ASP A 230 -31.77 -11.41 -21.44
C ASP A 230 -32.74 -10.46 -20.71
N SER A 231 -33.30 -9.57 -21.52
CA SER A 231 -34.32 -8.58 -21.21
C SER A 231 -35.70 -9.23 -21.04
N ALA A 232 -36.49 -8.77 -20.07
CA ALA A 232 -37.95 -8.64 -20.22
C ALA A 232 -38.53 -7.79 -19.09
N ASP A 233 -39.29 -6.78 -19.50
CA ASP A 233 -40.03 -5.80 -18.73
C ASP A 233 -40.98 -6.40 -17.68
N THR A 234 -41.30 -5.63 -16.62
CA THR A 234 -42.66 -5.07 -16.42
C THR A 234 -42.66 -4.02 -15.29
N SER A 235 -43.34 -2.93 -15.61
CA SER A 235 -43.45 -1.61 -14.99
C SER A 235 -44.26 -1.52 -13.68
N SER A 236 -43.95 -0.55 -12.81
CA SER A 236 -44.86 0.55 -12.36
C SER A 236 -44.19 1.36 -11.22
N ALA A 237 -43.64 2.56 -11.45
CA ALA A 237 -44.31 3.87 -11.55
C ALA A 237 -44.37 4.66 -10.22
N ALA A 238 -43.49 5.65 -10.08
CA ALA A 238 -43.83 7.02 -9.66
C ALA A 238 -42.66 7.97 -10.02
N ALA A 239 -42.96 8.97 -10.85
CA ALA A 239 -42.00 9.86 -11.48
C ALA A 239 -41.46 10.95 -10.54
N GLN A 240 -40.17 11.28 -10.70
CA GLN A 240 -39.63 12.62 -10.45
C GLN A 240 -38.98 13.14 -11.75
N PRO A 241 -39.16 14.41 -12.13
CA PRO A 241 -38.67 14.95 -13.39
C PRO A 241 -37.25 15.51 -13.26
N GLY A 242 -36.40 15.21 -14.25
CA GLY A 242 -35.18 15.96 -14.55
C GLY A 242 -33.90 15.45 -13.90
N CYS A 243 -33.19 14.52 -14.53
CA CYS A 243 -32.17 14.82 -15.53
C CYS A 243 -31.59 13.50 -16.08
N ASN A 244 -31.77 13.22 -17.37
CA ASN A 244 -31.06 12.15 -18.06
C ASN A 244 -29.68 12.67 -18.48
N CYS A 245 -28.69 12.55 -17.61
CA CYS A 245 -27.31 12.87 -17.94
C CYS A 245 -26.38 11.71 -17.58
N ALA A 246 -26.10 10.88 -18.59
CA ALA A 246 -24.90 10.04 -18.74
C ALA A 246 -24.76 8.81 -17.82
N ASP A 247 -25.71 7.88 -17.94
CA ASP A 247 -25.72 6.63 -17.16
C ASP A 247 -25.00 5.41 -17.78
N SER A 248 -24.22 5.59 -18.85
CA SER A 248 -23.63 4.45 -19.58
C SER A 248 -22.10 4.38 -19.57
N THR A 249 -21.41 5.31 -18.91
CA THR A 249 -19.93 5.34 -18.86
C THR A 249 -19.36 5.03 -17.47
N TYR A 250 -20.17 5.05 -16.41
CA TYR A 250 -19.71 4.76 -15.05
C TYR A 250 -19.63 3.26 -14.72
N LEU A 251 -20.34 2.40 -15.45
CA LEU A 251 -20.42 0.97 -15.10
C LEU A 251 -19.11 0.22 -15.41
N THR A 252 -18.29 0.75 -16.32
CA THR A 252 -16.98 0.20 -16.71
C THR A 252 -15.81 0.75 -15.90
N LEU A 253 -16.02 1.72 -15.01
CA LEU A 253 -14.98 2.24 -14.12
C LEU A 253 -15.27 1.97 -12.65
N LYS A 254 -16.53 1.70 -12.29
CA LYS A 254 -16.91 1.36 -10.91
C LYS A 254 -16.20 0.09 -10.40
N TRP A 255 -16.13 -0.97 -11.20
CA TRP A 255 -15.38 -2.19 -10.84
C TRP A 255 -13.88 -1.92 -10.64
N LEU A 256 -13.30 -0.97 -11.39
CA LEU A 256 -11.91 -0.57 -11.27
C LEU A 256 -11.69 0.30 -10.03
N GLN A 257 -12.63 1.19 -9.72
CA GLN A 257 -12.59 2.04 -8.53
C GLN A 257 -12.82 1.23 -7.25
N GLU A 258 -13.75 0.28 -7.25
CA GLU A 258 -13.97 -0.68 -6.16
C GLU A 258 -12.77 -1.63 -5.98
N LEU A 259 -12.15 -2.09 -7.08
CA LEU A 259 -10.88 -2.81 -7.02
C LEU A 259 -9.76 -1.93 -6.47
N ILE A 260 -9.58 -0.69 -6.92
CA ILE A 260 -8.51 0.19 -6.45
C ILE A 260 -8.72 0.59 -4.98
N ALA A 261 -9.96 0.83 -4.56
CA ALA A 261 -10.31 1.12 -3.17
C ALA A 261 -10.04 -0.09 -2.26
N GLY A 262 -10.53 -1.28 -2.64
CA GLY A 262 -10.27 -2.52 -1.89
C GLY A 262 -8.80 -2.98 -1.94
N LEU A 263 -8.10 -2.73 -3.06
CA LEU A 263 -6.69 -3.04 -3.22
C LEU A 263 -5.78 -2.00 -2.55
N GLY A 264 -6.25 -0.77 -2.31
CA GLY A 264 -5.42 0.31 -1.74
C GLY A 264 -4.82 -0.08 -0.38
N GLN A 265 -5.65 -0.69 0.48
CA GLN A 265 -5.20 -1.24 1.76
C GLN A 265 -4.21 -2.39 1.56
N GLY A 266 -4.52 -3.36 0.69
CA GLY A 266 -3.65 -4.51 0.43
C GLY A 266 -2.30 -4.14 -0.21
N ILE A 267 -2.29 -3.18 -1.15
CA ILE A 267 -1.10 -2.69 -1.85
C ILE A 267 -0.17 -1.98 -0.86
N GLY A 268 -0.72 -1.13 0.02
CA GLY A 268 0.05 -0.45 1.06
C GLY A 268 0.71 -1.43 2.03
N TRP A 269 -0.05 -2.43 2.51
CA TRP A 269 0.48 -3.49 3.38
C TRP A 269 1.54 -4.33 2.70
N ALA A 270 1.32 -4.71 1.45
CA ALA A 270 2.28 -5.48 0.68
C ALA A 270 3.58 -4.68 0.43
N ALA A 271 3.48 -3.37 0.16
CA ALA A 271 4.62 -2.49 0.01
C ALA A 271 5.44 -2.40 1.30
N LEU A 272 4.76 -2.15 2.43
CA LEU A 272 5.38 -2.06 3.74
C LEU A 272 6.03 -3.40 4.12
N TYR A 273 5.29 -4.50 4.03
CA TYR A 273 5.75 -5.86 4.32
C TYR A 273 7.01 -6.19 3.52
N HIS A 274 6.96 -6.07 2.19
CA HIS A 274 8.12 -6.41 1.36
C HIS A 274 9.30 -5.49 1.63
N SER A 275 9.09 -4.18 1.82
CA SER A 275 10.17 -3.23 2.06
C SER A 275 10.89 -3.54 3.37
N VAL A 276 10.12 -3.74 4.45
CA VAL A 276 10.61 -4.06 5.78
C VAL A 276 11.34 -5.41 5.80
N PHE A 277 10.71 -6.46 5.28
CA PHE A 277 11.27 -7.79 5.38
C PHE A 277 12.54 -7.95 4.53
N ILE A 278 12.54 -7.45 3.29
CA ILE A 278 13.71 -7.51 2.41
C ILE A 278 14.88 -6.71 3.02
N ALA A 279 14.66 -5.48 3.47
CA ALA A 279 15.71 -4.66 4.06
C ALA A 279 16.25 -5.26 5.37
N TRP A 280 15.38 -5.67 6.30
CA TRP A 280 15.84 -6.13 7.61
C TRP A 280 16.29 -7.59 7.66
N PHE A 281 15.79 -8.46 6.79
CA PHE A 281 16.13 -9.88 6.82
C PHE A 281 17.02 -10.30 5.63
N ARG A 282 17.83 -9.36 5.11
CA ARG A 282 18.84 -9.62 4.07
C ARG A 282 18.25 -10.31 2.84
N GLY A 283 17.16 -9.74 2.32
CA GLY A 283 16.49 -10.22 1.13
C GLY A 283 15.49 -11.37 1.37
N ARG A 284 15.06 -11.60 2.62
CA ARG A 284 14.14 -12.67 2.98
C ARG A 284 12.81 -12.13 3.46
N THR A 285 11.74 -12.68 2.93
CA THR A 285 10.40 -12.65 3.54
C THR A 285 10.13 -14.00 4.23
N PRO A 286 9.15 -14.10 5.13
CA PRO A 286 8.68 -15.36 5.68
C PRO A 286 8.51 -16.48 4.64
N GLY A 287 7.81 -16.23 3.53
CA GLY A 287 7.63 -17.22 2.46
C GLY A 287 8.95 -17.61 1.78
N LYS A 288 9.80 -16.63 1.47
CA LYS A 288 11.13 -16.88 0.88
C LYS A 288 12.04 -17.66 1.83
N LYS A 289 12.00 -17.34 3.13
CA LYS A 289 12.75 -18.03 4.18
C LYS A 289 12.32 -19.49 4.28
N LEU A 290 11.01 -19.76 4.22
CA LEU A 290 10.48 -21.13 4.28
C LEU A 290 10.99 -21.99 3.10
N LEU A 291 11.09 -21.39 1.91
CA LEU A 291 11.54 -22.08 0.71
C LEU A 291 13.07 -22.03 0.47
N ARG A 292 13.81 -21.52 1.46
CA ARG A 292 15.28 -21.33 1.43
C ARG A 292 15.74 -20.54 0.21
N ILE A 293 15.02 -19.49 -0.12
CA ILE A 293 15.41 -18.55 -1.16
C ILE A 293 15.58 -17.15 -0.57
N ARG A 294 16.42 -16.34 -1.21
CA ARG A 294 16.55 -14.93 -0.86
C ARG A 294 16.88 -14.09 -2.08
N VAL A 295 16.47 -12.83 -2.01
CA VAL A 295 16.84 -11.81 -2.97
C VAL A 295 18.24 -11.28 -2.63
N VAL A 296 19.07 -11.03 -3.63
CA VAL A 296 20.38 -10.39 -3.49
C VAL A 296 20.53 -9.35 -4.58
N LYS A 297 21.12 -8.19 -4.27
CA LYS A 297 21.52 -7.24 -5.30
C LYS A 297 22.69 -7.80 -6.11
N LEU A 298 22.73 -7.48 -7.41
CA LEU A 298 23.80 -7.92 -8.30
C LEU A 298 25.16 -7.36 -7.88
N ASP A 299 25.19 -6.18 -7.28
CA ASP A 299 26.39 -5.55 -6.70
C ASP A 299 26.84 -6.19 -5.36
N GLY A 300 26.06 -7.11 -4.80
CA GLY A 300 26.33 -7.79 -3.54
C GLY A 300 26.12 -6.94 -2.27
N SER A 301 25.68 -5.68 -2.41
CA SER A 301 25.39 -4.80 -1.29
C SER A 301 24.12 -5.22 -0.53
N ASP A 302 24.01 -4.75 0.72
CA ASP A 302 22.80 -4.94 1.53
C ASP A 302 21.65 -4.04 1.03
N PHE A 303 20.41 -4.50 1.20
CA PHE A 303 19.23 -3.72 0.86
C PHE A 303 18.98 -2.58 1.84
N SER A 304 18.81 -1.36 1.33
CA SER A 304 18.14 -0.30 2.07
C SER A 304 16.60 -0.46 2.00
N LEU A 305 15.89 0.30 2.83
CA LEU A 305 14.42 0.37 2.76
C LEU A 305 13.96 0.92 1.40
N TRP A 306 14.67 1.92 0.89
CA TRP A 306 14.35 2.53 -0.41
C TRP A 306 14.60 1.56 -1.57
N ASP A 307 15.71 0.82 -1.57
CA ASP A 307 15.97 -0.23 -2.57
C ASP A 307 14.86 -1.29 -2.56
N SER A 308 14.43 -1.67 -1.36
CA SER A 308 13.40 -2.69 -1.18
C SER A 308 12.02 -2.20 -1.65
N PHE A 309 11.71 -0.92 -1.41
CA PHE A 309 10.50 -0.28 -1.90
C PHE A 309 10.49 -0.13 -3.42
N GLY A 310 11.60 0.34 -4.02
CA GLY A 310 11.77 0.41 -5.48
C GLY A 310 11.61 -0.95 -6.15
N ARG A 311 12.19 -2.01 -5.56
CA ARG A 311 11.97 -3.38 -6.01
C ARG A 311 10.51 -3.81 -5.88
N TYR A 312 9.81 -3.39 -4.83
CA TYR A 312 8.38 -3.69 -4.68
C TYR A 312 7.56 -3.01 -5.78
N GLY A 313 7.86 -1.76 -6.15
CA GLY A 313 7.24 -1.05 -7.27
C GLY A 313 7.33 -1.82 -8.60
N GLY A 314 8.41 -2.59 -8.80
CA GLY A 314 8.55 -3.48 -9.95
C GLY A 314 7.47 -4.56 -10.07
N TYR A 315 6.80 -4.96 -8.97
CA TYR A 315 5.62 -5.85 -9.08
C TYR A 315 4.45 -5.14 -9.77
N GLY A 316 4.26 -3.84 -9.56
CA GLY A 316 3.28 -3.03 -10.29
C GLY A 316 3.55 -3.06 -11.80
N ALA A 317 4.81 -2.93 -12.21
CA ALA A 317 5.20 -3.08 -13.63
C ALA A 317 4.92 -4.48 -14.18
N GLY A 318 5.04 -5.53 -13.36
CA GLY A 318 4.66 -6.89 -13.73
C GLY A 318 3.16 -7.04 -14.01
N PHE A 319 2.31 -6.40 -13.21
CA PHE A 319 0.87 -6.34 -13.49
C PHE A 319 0.55 -5.50 -14.72
N ALA A 320 1.18 -4.32 -14.86
CA ALA A 320 0.98 -3.43 -16.00
C ALA A 320 1.36 -4.08 -17.35
N THR A 321 2.29 -5.02 -17.34
CA THR A 321 2.69 -5.81 -18.52
C THR A 321 1.84 -7.07 -18.73
N GLY A 322 0.66 -7.16 -18.11
CA GLY A 322 -0.25 -8.31 -18.26
C GLY A 322 0.33 -9.61 -17.70
N LEU A 323 1.06 -9.53 -16.58
CA LEU A 323 1.80 -10.63 -15.94
C LEU A 323 3.00 -11.17 -16.73
N LEU A 324 3.20 -10.75 -17.98
CA LEU A 324 4.32 -11.20 -18.82
C LEU A 324 5.67 -10.90 -18.16
N GLY A 325 5.77 -9.75 -17.48
CA GLY A 325 6.94 -9.37 -16.69
C GLY A 325 7.30 -10.36 -15.57
N PHE A 326 6.34 -11.14 -15.07
CA PHE A 326 6.60 -12.23 -14.11
C PHE A 326 6.95 -13.54 -14.80
N VAL A 327 6.25 -13.88 -15.89
CA VAL A 327 6.47 -15.12 -16.64
C VAL A 327 7.87 -15.18 -17.25
N GLN A 328 8.53 -14.04 -17.47
CA GLN A 328 9.89 -14.03 -18.00
C GLN A 328 10.93 -14.83 -17.18
N VAL A 329 10.64 -15.11 -15.92
CA VAL A 329 11.42 -16.02 -15.06
C VAL A 329 11.65 -17.42 -15.68
N PHE A 330 10.81 -17.85 -16.63
CA PHE A 330 10.91 -19.17 -17.26
C PHE A 330 11.94 -19.22 -18.40
N TRP A 331 12.19 -18.11 -19.10
CA TRP A 331 13.13 -18.05 -20.24
C TRP A 331 14.35 -17.17 -19.99
N ASP A 332 14.33 -16.30 -18.97
CA ASP A 332 15.47 -15.49 -18.60
C ASP A 332 16.62 -16.36 -18.05
N ALA A 333 17.85 -16.16 -18.55
CA ALA A 333 19.02 -16.97 -18.21
C ALA A 333 19.34 -16.95 -16.71
N ASN A 334 19.14 -15.80 -16.05
CA ASN A 334 19.33 -15.62 -14.62
C ASN A 334 18.02 -15.82 -13.82
N ARG A 335 16.94 -16.23 -14.50
CA ARG A 335 15.58 -16.35 -13.95
C ARG A 335 15.17 -15.07 -13.21
N GLN A 336 15.48 -13.91 -13.77
CA GLN A 336 15.05 -12.61 -13.24
C GLN A 336 13.65 -12.28 -13.75
N ALA A 337 12.76 -11.87 -12.86
CA ALA A 337 11.48 -11.27 -13.25
C ALA A 337 11.65 -9.74 -13.41
N ILE A 338 10.60 -9.02 -13.83
CA ILE A 338 10.70 -7.60 -14.17
C ILE A 338 11.12 -6.76 -12.96
N GLN A 339 10.57 -7.07 -11.79
CA GLN A 339 10.96 -6.44 -10.54
C GLN A 339 12.41 -6.71 -10.15
N ASP A 340 12.96 -7.85 -10.56
CA ASP A 340 14.35 -8.16 -10.28
C ASP A 340 15.29 -7.39 -11.21
N LYS A 341 14.90 -7.23 -12.48
CA LYS A 341 15.67 -6.45 -13.47
C LYS A 341 15.69 -4.97 -13.13
N ILE A 342 14.53 -4.39 -12.80
CA ILE A 342 14.40 -2.97 -12.43
C ILE A 342 15.25 -2.64 -11.20
N ALA A 343 15.32 -3.56 -10.24
CA ALA A 343 16.05 -3.34 -9.00
C ALA A 343 17.49 -3.88 -9.01
N GLU A 344 17.97 -4.39 -10.14
CA GLU A 344 19.31 -5.01 -10.26
C GLU A 344 19.52 -6.10 -9.19
N THR A 345 18.56 -7.02 -9.08
CA THR A 345 18.58 -8.12 -8.11
C THR A 345 18.45 -9.48 -8.77
N VAL A 346 18.84 -10.52 -8.04
CA VAL A 346 18.63 -11.91 -8.41
C VAL A 346 18.16 -12.71 -7.20
N VAL A 347 17.34 -13.74 -7.43
CA VAL A 347 16.86 -14.61 -6.36
C VAL A 347 17.68 -15.91 -6.35
N ILE A 348 18.43 -16.12 -5.29
CA ILE A 348 19.25 -17.31 -5.12
C ILE A 348 18.58 -18.34 -4.21
N TYR A 349 18.95 -19.60 -4.40
CA TYR A 349 18.65 -20.70 -3.51
C TYR A 349 19.80 -20.90 -2.51
N GLU A 350 19.46 -21.12 -1.25
CA GLU A 350 20.41 -21.47 -0.20
C GLU A 350 20.31 -22.97 0.06
N LYS A 351 21.40 -23.70 -0.21
CA LYS A 351 21.48 -25.14 0.03
C LYS A 351 21.44 -25.45 1.53
#